data_AF-A0A3D3MKK6-F1
#
_entry.id   AF-A0A3D3MKK6-F1
#
_cell.length_a   1.000
_cell.length_b   1.000
_cell.length_c   1.000
_cell.angle_alpha   90.00
_cell.angle_beta   90.00
_cell.angle_gamma   90.00
#
_symmetry.space_group_name_H-M   'P 1'
#
loop_
_entity.id
_entity.type
_entity.pdbx_description
1 polymer ?
#
loop_
_entity_poly.entity_id
_entity_poly.type
_entity_poly.pdbx_seq_one_letter_code
_entity_poly.pdbx_strand_id
1 'polypeptide(L)'
;MRLHVIFEKDNKVPDSFIVNTPFKYNGKEHNIQITCERSQNNSVMITKVTSDLLLPKNFHTILENDFSLRNFYFPDNYETAYKEYATNKFIGDWLAIYKRNYFRDFSPRLLYIVDVDDDGYDDLLLLDLQNSMRDNNVYVMFKGDKNGVSYKENFFDKVAFYGWDKTGKYLITGISDTRERKLYKNKIVRGKLKVVDQCTEYAVSDKFCW
;
A
#
# COMPACT_ATOMS: atom_id res chain seq x y z
N MET A 1 -3.14 -6.60 13.14
CA MET A 1 -4.03 -5.42 13.21
C MET A 1 -5.18 -5.78 14.15
N ARG A 2 -5.49 -4.98 15.17
CA ARG A 2 -6.75 -5.11 15.90
C ARG A 2 -7.57 -3.91 15.47
N LEU A 3 -8.41 -4.11 14.45
CA LEU A 3 -9.53 -3.21 14.20
C LEU A 3 -10.43 -3.32 15.45
N HIS A 4 -10.18 -2.48 16.45
CA HIS A 4 -11.22 -2.15 17.40
C HIS A 4 -12.23 -1.32 16.61
N VAL A 5 -13.14 -1.99 15.90
CA VAL A 5 -14.36 -1.35 15.44
C VAL A 5 -15.15 -1.15 16.73
N ILE A 6 -15.08 0.07 17.27
CA ILE A 6 -15.76 0.44 18.51
C ILE A 6 -17.22 0.68 18.11
N PHE A 7 -18.06 -0.32 18.34
CA PHE A 7 -19.51 -0.13 18.32
C PHE A 7 -19.94 0.37 19.70
N GLU A 8 -20.83 1.38 19.73
CA GLU A 8 -21.44 1.82 20.99
C GLU A 8 -22.53 0.84 21.46
N LYS A 9 -23.07 1.09 22.67
CA LYS A 9 -24.31 0.47 23.15
C LYS A 9 -25.32 0.46 22.00
N ASP A 10 -25.80 -0.72 21.63
CA ASP A 10 -26.73 -1.01 20.53
C ASP A 10 -26.12 -1.47 19.19
N ASN A 11 -24.83 -1.84 19.14
CA ASN A 11 -24.20 -2.48 17.96
C ASN A 11 -24.24 -1.62 16.67
N LYS A 12 -24.34 -0.30 16.80
CA LYS A 12 -24.29 0.65 15.69
C LYS A 12 -22.89 1.27 15.57
N VAL A 13 -22.44 1.47 14.34
CA VAL A 13 -21.24 2.27 14.06
C VAL A 13 -21.54 3.73 14.45
N PRO A 14 -20.73 4.35 15.33
CA PRO A 14 -20.93 5.74 15.73
C PRO A 14 -20.69 6.69 14.54
N ASP A 15 -21.25 7.90 14.62
CA ASP A 15 -21.12 8.92 13.57
C ASP A 15 -19.66 9.39 13.36
N SER A 16 -18.79 9.17 14.35
CA SER A 16 -17.36 9.35 14.23
C SER A 16 -16.60 8.25 14.97
N PHE A 17 -15.50 7.76 14.39
CA PHE A 17 -14.63 6.77 15.01
C PHE A 17 -13.18 6.89 14.53
N ILE A 18 -12.26 6.27 15.27
CA ILE A 18 -10.83 6.24 14.94
C ILE A 18 -10.41 4.80 14.64
N VAL A 19 -9.82 4.60 13.46
CA VAL A 19 -9.14 3.35 13.11
C VAL A 19 -7.67 3.47 13.46
N ASN A 20 -7.21 2.61 14.37
CA ASN A 20 -5.79 2.49 14.71
C ASN A 20 -5.13 1.43 13.86
N THR A 21 -4.05 1.83 13.21
CA THR A 21 -3.38 1.06 12.19
C THR A 21 -1.91 0.91 12.56
N PRO A 22 -1.58 -0.06 13.45
CA PRO A 22 -0.22 -0.24 13.91
C PRO A 22 0.67 -0.78 12.78
N PHE A 23 1.89 -0.28 12.70
CA PHE A 23 2.89 -0.74 11.76
C PHE A 23 4.30 -0.66 12.37
N LYS A 24 5.23 -1.43 11.81
CA LYS A 24 6.63 -1.43 12.23
C LYS A 24 7.50 -0.66 11.24
N TYR A 25 8.35 0.25 11.73
CA TYR A 25 9.29 1.00 10.92
C TYR A 25 10.64 1.08 11.62
N ASN A 26 11.72 0.69 10.94
CA ASN A 26 13.08 0.61 11.49
C ASN A 26 13.14 -0.13 12.83
N GLY A 27 12.44 -1.26 12.93
CA GLY A 27 12.42 -2.06 14.14
C GLY A 27 11.48 -1.56 15.25
N LYS A 28 10.87 -0.37 15.11
CA LYS A 28 10.02 0.26 16.12
C LYS A 28 8.54 0.20 15.74
N GLU A 29 7.68 0.05 16.74
CA GLU A 29 6.23 0.09 16.56
C GLU A 29 5.76 1.55 16.45
N HIS A 30 4.91 1.79 15.46
CA HIS A 30 4.27 3.05 15.14
C HIS A 30 2.79 2.79 14.83
N ASN A 31 2.01 3.85 14.66
CA ASN A 31 0.59 3.80 14.44
C ASN A 31 0.15 4.91 13.47
N ILE A 32 -0.62 4.53 12.45
CA ILE A 32 -1.42 5.49 11.68
C ILE A 32 -2.81 5.51 12.30
N GLN A 33 -3.27 6.70 12.69
CA GLN A 33 -4.62 6.93 13.14
C GLN A 33 -5.42 7.58 12.03
N ILE A 34 -6.57 6.98 11.75
CA ILE A 34 -7.49 7.44 10.71
C ILE A 34 -8.78 7.83 11.40
N THR A 35 -9.13 9.11 11.35
CA THR A 35 -10.43 9.61 11.82
C THR A 35 -11.43 9.47 10.70
N CYS A 36 -12.52 8.78 11.00
CA CYS A 36 -13.61 8.50 10.11
C CYS A 36 -14.88 9.20 10.62
N GLU A 37 -15.69 9.73 9.70
CA GLU A 37 -17.00 10.30 9.99
C GLU A 37 -18.04 9.73 9.03
N ARG A 38 -19.23 9.46 9.54
CA ARG A 38 -20.37 9.03 8.75
C ARG A 38 -21.02 10.24 8.09
N SER A 39 -21.16 10.19 6.78
CA SER A 39 -21.87 11.23 6.02
C SER A 39 -23.39 11.02 6.09
N GLN A 40 -24.15 12.01 5.63
CA GLN A 40 -25.62 11.98 5.61
C GLN A 40 -26.21 10.80 4.81
N ASN A 41 -25.46 10.23 3.86
CA ASN A 41 -25.90 9.07 3.07
C ASN A 41 -25.44 7.72 3.65
N ASN A 42 -24.99 7.71 4.92
CA ASN A 42 -24.40 6.58 5.62
C ASN A 42 -23.05 6.06 5.06
N SER A 43 -22.44 6.75 4.09
CA SER A 43 -21.03 6.47 3.73
C SER A 43 -20.09 6.89 4.84
N VAL A 44 -18.92 6.24 4.91
CA VAL A 44 -17.84 6.66 5.79
C VAL A 44 -16.83 7.46 5.00
N MET A 45 -16.48 8.64 5.51
CA MET A 45 -15.44 9.50 4.97
C MET A 45 -14.26 9.55 5.93
N ILE A 46 -13.04 9.63 5.42
CA ILE A 46 -11.89 9.97 6.24
C ILE A 46 -11.77 11.48 6.30
N THR A 47 -11.69 12.00 7.52
CA THR A 47 -11.55 13.44 7.77
C THR A 47 -10.14 13.80 8.21
N LYS A 48 -9.36 12.84 8.70
CA LYS A 48 -7.99 13.09 9.15
C LYS A 48 -7.15 11.81 9.16
N VAL A 49 -5.89 11.94 8.76
CA VAL A 49 -4.85 10.93 8.98
C VAL A 49 -3.73 11.52 9.83
N THR A 50 -3.40 10.90 10.95
CA THR A 50 -2.22 11.24 11.77
C THR A 50 -1.33 10.03 11.98
N SER A 51 -0.05 10.27 12.27
CA SER A 51 0.87 9.23 12.69
C SER A 51 1.81 9.76 13.76
N ASP A 52 2.26 8.89 14.65
CA ASP A 52 3.36 9.17 15.58
C ASP A 52 4.73 9.13 14.88
N LEU A 53 4.80 8.50 13.70
CA LEU A 53 5.92 8.68 12.77
C LEU A 53 5.72 9.99 12.00
N LEU A 54 6.74 10.85 11.98
CA LEU A 54 6.71 12.08 11.18
C LEU A 54 6.78 11.72 9.69
N LEU A 55 5.63 11.80 9.02
CA LEU A 55 5.50 11.48 7.60
C LEU A 55 5.32 12.76 6.77
N PRO A 56 5.85 12.81 5.53
CA PRO A 56 5.64 13.95 4.65
C PRO A 56 4.15 14.19 4.36
N LYS A 57 3.75 15.45 4.17
CA LYS A 57 2.37 15.83 3.82
C LYS A 57 1.80 15.00 2.66
N ASN A 58 2.61 14.74 1.63
CA ASN A 58 2.24 13.93 0.48
C ASN A 58 1.76 12.51 0.86
N PHE A 59 2.31 11.92 1.93
CA PHE A 59 1.87 10.61 2.42
C PHE A 59 0.41 10.67 2.85
N HIS A 60 0.08 11.63 3.70
CA HIS A 60 -1.28 11.82 4.21
C HIS A 60 -2.27 12.09 3.08
N THR A 61 -1.89 12.96 2.12
CA THR A 61 -2.73 13.27 0.95
C THR A 61 -3.01 12.05 0.07
N ILE A 62 -1.98 11.24 -0.25
CA ILE A 62 -2.17 10.02 -1.06
C ILE A 62 -3.05 9.04 -0.29
N LEU A 63 -2.82 8.86 1.01
CA LEU A 63 -3.63 7.97 1.83
C LEU A 63 -5.11 8.39 1.86
N GLU A 64 -5.39 9.67 2.14
CA GLU A 64 -6.75 10.21 2.15
C GLU A 64 -7.45 10.01 0.79
N ASN A 65 -6.76 10.27 -0.32
CA ASN A 65 -7.27 10.03 -1.67
C ASN A 65 -7.57 8.53 -1.91
N ASP A 66 -6.63 7.65 -1.59
CA ASP A 66 -6.79 6.20 -1.76
C ASP A 66 -8.01 5.67 -1.03
N PHE A 67 -8.23 6.15 0.19
CA PHE A 67 -9.37 5.75 0.97
C PHE A 67 -10.68 6.34 0.44
N SER A 68 -10.67 7.57 -0.10
CA SER A 68 -11.85 8.17 -0.74
C SER A 68 -12.29 7.44 -2.01
N LEU A 69 -11.36 6.81 -2.72
CA LEU A 69 -11.60 6.05 -3.95
C LEU A 69 -12.09 4.62 -3.69
N ARG A 70 -11.94 4.13 -2.45
CA ARG A 70 -12.44 2.82 -2.04
C ARG A 70 -13.74 3.00 -1.27
N ASN A 71 -14.78 2.31 -1.69
CA ASN A 71 -15.95 2.11 -0.85
C ASN A 71 -15.55 1.22 0.32
N PHE A 72 -15.17 1.81 1.45
CA PHE A 72 -15.08 1.08 2.71
C PHE A 72 -16.50 0.75 3.12
N TYR A 73 -16.94 -0.46 2.77
CA TYR A 73 -18.15 -1.00 3.35
C TYR A 73 -17.86 -1.29 4.82
N PHE A 74 -18.37 -0.43 5.70
CA PHE A 74 -18.50 -0.76 7.10
C PHE A 74 -19.87 -1.40 7.27
N PRO A 75 -19.95 -2.71 7.58
CA PRO A 75 -21.23 -3.33 7.85
C PRO A 75 -21.94 -2.56 8.96
N ASP A 76 -23.23 -2.33 8.76
CA ASP A 76 -24.07 -1.49 9.62
C ASP A 76 -24.32 -2.06 11.01
N ASN A 77 -24.00 -3.35 11.22
CA ASN A 77 -24.14 -4.05 12.49
C ASN A 77 -22.86 -4.79 12.90
N TYR A 78 -22.65 -4.87 14.22
CA TYR A 78 -21.49 -5.51 14.83
C TYR A 78 -21.28 -6.97 14.41
N GLU A 79 -22.34 -7.76 14.30
CA GLU A 79 -22.21 -9.20 14.08
C GLU A 79 -21.68 -9.51 12.67
N THR A 80 -22.17 -8.80 11.65
CA THR A 80 -21.67 -8.90 10.27
C THR A 80 -20.23 -8.40 10.18
N ALA A 81 -19.93 -7.22 10.74
CA ALA A 81 -18.58 -6.68 10.78
C ALA A 81 -17.61 -7.64 11.48
N TYR A 82 -17.97 -8.13 12.66
CA TYR A 82 -17.17 -9.06 13.43
C TYR A 82 -16.92 -10.35 12.67
N LYS A 83 -17.94 -10.96 12.04
CA LYS A 83 -17.77 -12.17 11.23
C LYS A 83 -16.85 -11.93 10.05
N GLU A 84 -17.05 -10.85 9.28
CA GLU A 84 -16.23 -10.51 8.12
C GLU A 84 -14.77 -10.23 8.51
N TYR A 85 -14.53 -9.45 9.56
CA TYR A 85 -13.18 -9.20 10.06
C TYR A 85 -12.56 -10.43 10.71
N ALA A 86 -13.31 -11.24 11.46
CA ALA A 86 -12.83 -12.49 12.08
C ALA A 86 -12.44 -13.53 11.03
N THR A 87 -13.20 -13.65 9.93
CA THR A 87 -12.84 -14.48 8.77
C THR A 87 -11.50 -14.06 8.18
N ASN A 88 -11.23 -12.75 8.16
CA ASN A 88 -9.94 -12.17 7.75
C ASN A 88 -8.92 -12.07 8.92
N LYS A 89 -9.14 -12.79 10.02
CA LYS A 89 -8.30 -12.82 11.24
C LYS A 89 -8.03 -11.46 11.88
N PHE A 90 -8.88 -10.47 11.62
CA PHE A 90 -8.68 -9.06 11.97
C PHE A 90 -7.38 -8.46 11.43
N ILE A 91 -6.61 -9.23 10.65
CA ILE A 91 -5.40 -8.80 9.99
C ILE A 91 -5.87 -8.30 8.63
N GLY A 92 -5.88 -6.98 8.48
CA GLY A 92 -5.89 -6.41 7.15
C GLY A 92 -4.58 -6.74 6.49
N ASP A 93 -4.43 -7.94 5.92
CA ASP A 93 -3.29 -8.30 5.08
C ASP A 93 -3.14 -7.30 3.93
N TRP A 94 -4.19 -6.53 3.62
CA TRP A 94 -4.23 -5.41 2.67
C TRP A 94 -3.38 -4.19 3.06
N LEU A 95 -3.05 -4.01 4.34
CA LEU A 95 -2.50 -2.74 4.80
C LEU A 95 -0.99 -2.65 4.57
N ALA A 96 -0.17 -3.39 5.31
CA ALA A 96 1.28 -3.26 5.27
C ALA A 96 1.97 -4.61 5.07
N ILE A 97 2.93 -4.68 4.16
CA ILE A 97 3.83 -5.83 3.99
C ILE A 97 5.27 -5.42 4.34
N TYR A 98 5.93 -6.28 5.12
CA TYR A 98 7.29 -6.07 5.63
C TYR A 98 8.36 -6.91 4.91
N LYS A 99 7.98 -7.56 3.82
CA LYS A 99 8.87 -8.48 3.08
C LYS A 99 8.80 -8.19 1.59
N ARG A 100 9.90 -8.44 0.89
CA ARG A 100 9.93 -8.42 -0.57
C ARG A 100 9.04 -9.54 -1.10
N ASN A 101 8.00 -9.18 -1.85
CA ASN A 101 7.19 -10.15 -2.57
C ASN A 101 7.75 -10.35 -3.97
N TYR A 102 7.93 -11.60 -4.36
CA TYR A 102 8.39 -11.91 -5.71
C TYR A 102 7.32 -11.60 -6.74
N PHE A 103 7.75 -11.24 -7.95
CA PHE A 103 6.85 -10.84 -9.04
C PHE A 103 5.66 -11.77 -9.27
N ARG A 104 5.90 -13.08 -9.21
CA ARG A 104 4.87 -14.10 -9.42
C ARG A 104 3.88 -14.25 -8.27
N ASP A 105 4.31 -13.88 -7.08
CA ASP A 105 3.52 -13.93 -5.85
C ASP A 105 3.07 -12.52 -5.44
N PHE A 106 3.27 -11.52 -6.32
CA PHE A 106 2.99 -10.15 -6.01
C PHE A 106 1.48 -9.96 -5.91
N SER A 107 1.08 -9.40 -4.77
CA SER A 107 -0.30 -9.02 -4.54
C SER A 107 -0.29 -7.57 -4.07
N PRO A 108 -1.01 -6.66 -4.73
CA PRO A 108 -0.98 -5.26 -4.36
C PRO A 108 -1.47 -5.06 -2.92
N ARG A 109 -0.78 -4.17 -2.21
CA ARG A 109 -1.05 -3.74 -0.84
C ARG A 109 -1.08 -2.24 -0.74
N LEU A 110 -1.73 -1.71 0.27
CA LEU A 110 -1.72 -0.27 0.49
C LEU A 110 -0.30 0.22 0.76
N LEU A 111 0.47 -0.50 1.58
CA LEU A 111 1.80 -0.10 2.01
C LEU A 111 2.77 -1.29 1.94
N TYR A 112 3.94 -1.05 1.39
CA TYR A 112 5.12 -1.88 1.61
C TYR A 112 6.08 -1.12 2.50
N ILE A 113 6.61 -1.77 3.53
CA ILE A 113 7.60 -1.22 4.44
C ILE A 113 8.82 -2.12 4.37
N VAL A 114 9.82 -1.71 3.61
CA VAL A 114 11.00 -2.52 3.33
C VAL A 114 12.15 -1.62 2.94
N ASP A 115 13.36 -1.97 3.34
CA ASP A 115 14.58 -1.37 2.78
C ASP A 115 14.65 -1.70 1.28
N VAL A 116 14.38 -0.72 0.41
CA VAL A 116 14.25 -0.94 -1.04
C VAL A 116 15.62 -0.92 -1.73
N ASP A 117 16.55 -0.12 -1.24
CA ASP A 117 17.89 0.08 -1.82
C ASP A 117 19.06 -0.51 -1.01
N ASP A 118 18.75 -1.32 0.00
CA ASP A 118 19.70 -2.01 0.89
C ASP A 118 20.62 -1.02 1.65
N ASP A 119 20.09 0.13 2.06
CA ASP A 119 20.84 1.18 2.79
C ASP A 119 20.73 1.08 4.31
N GLY A 120 19.99 0.10 4.82
CA GLY A 120 19.81 -0.18 6.24
C GLY A 120 18.61 0.53 6.88
N TYR A 121 17.84 1.29 6.11
CA TYR A 121 16.62 1.96 6.57
C TYR A 121 15.40 1.46 5.79
N ASP A 122 14.30 1.19 6.50
CA ASP A 122 13.03 0.88 5.87
C ASP A 122 12.56 2.07 5.01
N ASP A 123 12.07 1.77 3.82
CA ASP A 123 11.35 2.69 2.95
C ASP A 123 9.86 2.35 2.96
N LEU A 124 9.04 3.33 2.61
CA LEU A 124 7.59 3.16 2.49
C LEU A 124 7.20 3.26 1.01
N LEU A 125 6.64 2.20 0.44
CA LEU A 125 5.96 2.26 -0.85
C LEU A 125 4.46 2.30 -0.61
N LEU A 126 3.87 3.48 -0.81
CA LEU A 126 2.43 3.70 -0.66
C LEU A 126 1.78 3.55 -2.04
N LEU A 127 0.70 2.77 -2.11
CA LEU A 127 -0.14 2.66 -3.29
C LEU A 127 -0.73 4.05 -3.62
N ASP A 128 -0.79 4.36 -4.90
CA ASP A 128 -1.44 5.56 -5.41
C ASP A 128 -2.54 5.12 -6.38
N LEU A 129 -3.75 4.92 -5.83
CA LEU A 129 -4.90 4.46 -6.59
C LEU A 129 -5.34 5.46 -7.65
N GLN A 130 -5.14 6.76 -7.38
CA GLN A 130 -5.52 7.81 -8.32
C GLN A 130 -4.73 7.70 -9.63
N ASN A 131 -3.45 7.33 -9.54
CA ASN A 131 -2.59 7.10 -10.70
C ASN A 131 -2.52 5.63 -11.15
N SER A 132 -3.20 4.72 -10.44
CA SER A 132 -3.27 3.31 -10.81
C SER A 132 -4.35 3.03 -11.87
N MET A 133 -4.18 1.94 -12.60
CA MET A 133 -5.20 1.38 -13.50
C MET A 133 -5.49 -0.07 -13.13
N ARG A 134 -6.55 -0.65 -13.69
CA ARG A 134 -7.03 -2.02 -13.40
C ARG A 134 -5.90 -3.06 -13.36
N ASP A 135 -4.94 -2.98 -14.28
CA ASP A 135 -3.84 -3.93 -14.42
C ASP A 135 -2.45 -3.36 -14.04
N ASN A 136 -2.42 -2.12 -13.52
CA ASN A 136 -1.22 -1.35 -13.23
C ASN A 136 -1.33 -0.67 -11.86
N ASN A 137 -0.75 -1.29 -10.82
CA ASN A 137 -0.67 -0.69 -9.49
C ASN A 137 0.56 0.22 -9.42
N VAL A 138 0.34 1.52 -9.30
CA VAL A 138 1.39 2.54 -9.17
C VAL A 138 1.66 2.78 -7.69
N TYR A 139 2.94 2.78 -7.33
CA TYR A 139 3.39 3.07 -5.98
C TYR A 139 4.24 4.33 -5.97
N VAL A 140 4.23 5.03 -4.84
CA VAL A 140 5.10 6.16 -4.59
C VAL A 140 6.03 5.84 -3.43
N MET A 141 7.30 6.20 -3.59
CA MET A 141 8.34 5.91 -2.60
C MET A 141 8.49 7.09 -1.63
N PHE A 142 8.49 6.76 -0.35
CA PHE A 142 8.99 7.62 0.71
C PHE A 142 10.24 6.96 1.29
N LYS A 143 11.40 7.56 1.00
CA LYS A 143 12.70 7.04 1.41
C LYS A 143 12.91 7.27 2.90
N GLY A 144 13.26 6.22 3.61
CA GLY A 144 13.79 6.28 4.96
C GLY A 144 15.28 6.60 4.96
N ASP A 145 15.70 7.41 5.91
CA ASP A 145 17.10 7.59 6.25
C ASP A 145 17.23 7.92 7.75
N LYS A 146 18.47 8.16 8.20
CA LYS A 146 18.76 8.55 9.59
C LYS A 146 18.03 9.81 10.08
N ASN A 147 17.60 10.69 9.17
CA ASN A 147 16.90 11.94 9.47
C ASN A 147 15.37 11.79 9.39
N GLY A 148 14.85 10.62 8.99
CA GLY A 148 13.43 10.31 8.92
C GLY A 148 12.98 9.91 7.53
N VAL A 149 11.73 10.24 7.20
CA VAL A 149 11.07 9.82 5.96
C VAL A 149 10.95 11.01 5.02
N SER A 150 11.40 10.85 3.77
CA SER A 150 11.34 11.89 2.73
C SER A 150 10.62 11.40 1.48
N TYR A 151 9.82 12.28 0.86
CA TYR A 151 9.13 11.96 -0.39
C TYR A 151 10.13 11.87 -1.56
N LYS A 152 10.11 10.77 -2.31
CA LYS A 152 10.90 10.61 -3.55
C LYS A 152 10.00 10.72 -4.75
N GLU A 153 9.87 11.95 -5.22
CA GLU A 153 9.10 12.27 -6.40
C GLU A 153 9.60 11.46 -7.61
N ASN A 154 8.67 10.86 -8.35
CA ASN A 154 8.90 10.13 -9.60
C ASN A 154 9.94 8.98 -9.50
N PHE A 155 10.15 8.37 -8.33
CA PHE A 155 11.06 7.23 -8.21
C PHE A 155 10.72 6.09 -9.19
N PHE A 156 9.42 5.79 -9.34
CA PHE A 156 8.89 4.84 -10.32
C PHE A 156 8.43 5.50 -11.62
N ASP A 157 8.51 6.82 -11.78
CA ASP A 157 8.02 7.53 -12.98
C ASP A 157 6.61 7.08 -13.46
N LYS A 158 5.71 6.84 -12.50
CA LYS A 158 4.32 6.36 -12.70
C LYS A 158 4.18 4.99 -13.39
N VAL A 159 5.24 4.20 -13.50
CA VAL A 159 5.10 2.80 -13.94
C VAL A 159 4.57 1.92 -12.81
N ALA A 160 3.92 0.81 -13.16
CA ALA A 160 3.44 -0.13 -12.17
C ALA A 160 4.59 -0.83 -11.47
N PHE A 161 4.41 -1.06 -10.16
CA PHE A 161 5.31 -1.88 -9.37
C PHE A 161 4.76 -3.31 -9.29
N TYR A 162 5.63 -4.27 -9.60
CA TYR A 162 5.29 -5.68 -9.67
C TYR A 162 6.05 -6.53 -8.65
N GLY A 163 6.78 -5.93 -7.70
CA GLY A 163 7.56 -6.67 -6.71
C GLY A 163 9.03 -6.81 -7.08
N TRP A 164 9.67 -7.86 -6.56
CA TRP A 164 11.08 -8.15 -6.79
C TRP A 164 11.27 -9.40 -7.63
N ASP A 165 12.46 -9.55 -8.22
CA ASP A 165 12.86 -10.82 -8.79
C ASP A 165 13.07 -11.89 -7.69
N LYS A 166 13.21 -13.16 -8.09
CA LYS A 166 13.38 -14.29 -7.15
C LYS A 166 14.61 -14.16 -6.24
N THR A 167 15.58 -13.33 -6.61
CA THR A 167 16.77 -13.07 -5.78
C THR A 167 16.54 -11.97 -4.75
N GLY A 168 15.45 -11.21 -4.88
CA GLY A 168 15.16 -10.03 -4.08
C GLY A 168 16.03 -8.81 -4.44
N LYS A 169 16.98 -8.93 -5.38
CA LYS A 169 17.98 -7.88 -5.67
C LYS A 169 17.52 -6.86 -6.69
N TYR A 170 16.50 -7.19 -7.48
CA TYR A 170 16.03 -6.34 -8.56
C TYR A 170 14.55 -6.05 -8.42
N LEU A 171 14.16 -4.80 -8.66
CA LEU A 171 12.76 -4.40 -8.71
C LEU A 171 12.20 -4.67 -10.09
N ILE A 172 11.02 -5.28 -10.13
CA ILE A 172 10.26 -5.49 -11.36
C ILE A 172 9.23 -4.38 -11.45
N THR A 173 9.31 -3.63 -12.54
CA THR A 173 8.36 -2.56 -12.87
C THR A 173 7.85 -2.74 -14.28
N GLY A 174 6.78 -2.05 -14.67
CA GLY A 174 6.27 -2.21 -16.03
C GLY A 174 4.97 -1.51 -16.31
N ILE A 175 4.43 -1.79 -17.49
CA ILE A 175 3.11 -1.37 -17.93
C ILE A 175 2.44 -2.59 -18.56
N SER A 176 1.21 -2.86 -18.13
CA SER A 176 0.33 -3.90 -18.67
C SER A 176 -0.85 -3.27 -19.38
N ASP A 177 -1.25 -3.86 -20.50
CA ASP A 177 -2.58 -3.70 -21.08
C ASP A 177 -3.28 -5.07 -21.17
N THR A 178 -4.40 -5.16 -21.89
CA THR A 178 -5.19 -6.38 -22.03
C THR A 178 -4.55 -7.46 -22.92
N ARG A 179 -3.47 -7.14 -23.64
CA ARG A 179 -2.82 -8.01 -24.63
C ARG A 179 -1.39 -8.34 -24.25
N GLU A 180 -0.64 -7.39 -23.72
CA GLU A 180 0.75 -7.56 -23.35
C GLU A 180 1.12 -6.85 -22.04
N ARG A 181 2.20 -7.33 -21.43
CA ARG A 181 2.82 -6.70 -20.27
C ARG A 181 4.29 -6.49 -20.54
N LYS A 182 4.70 -5.23 -20.62
CA LYS A 182 6.10 -4.85 -20.78
C LYS A 182 6.72 -4.63 -19.40
N LEU A 183 7.69 -5.48 -19.07
CA LEU A 183 8.35 -5.55 -17.78
C LEU A 183 9.82 -5.13 -17.88
N TYR A 184 10.29 -4.48 -16.82
CA TYR A 184 11.65 -4.02 -16.66
C TYR A 184 12.22 -4.54 -15.35
N LYS A 185 13.41 -5.13 -15.43
CA LYS A 185 14.22 -5.50 -14.26
C LYS A 185 15.13 -4.33 -13.96
N ASN A 186 15.03 -3.80 -12.75
CA ASN A 186 15.72 -2.58 -12.36
C ASN A 186 16.69 -2.84 -11.21
N LYS A 187 17.84 -2.18 -11.27
CA LYS A 187 18.71 -1.97 -10.11
C LYS A 187 18.59 -0.51 -9.67
N ILE A 188 18.75 -0.25 -8.38
CA ILE A 188 18.84 1.12 -7.86
C ILE A 188 20.30 1.56 -7.92
N VAL A 189 20.55 2.68 -8.60
CA VAL A 189 21.88 3.28 -8.72
C VAL A 189 21.74 4.77 -8.42
N ARG A 190 22.40 5.22 -7.34
CA ARG A 190 22.34 6.63 -6.87
C ARG A 190 20.89 7.12 -6.67
N GLY A 191 20.06 6.29 -6.03
CA GLY A 191 18.66 6.62 -5.72
C GLY A 191 17.72 6.66 -6.94
N LYS A 192 18.13 6.11 -8.09
CA LYS A 192 17.31 6.04 -9.31
C LYS A 192 17.24 4.62 -9.84
N LEU A 193 16.10 4.27 -10.42
CA LEU A 193 15.94 3.01 -11.15
C LEU A 193 16.78 3.04 -12.42
N LYS A 194 17.56 1.98 -12.63
CA LYS A 194 18.30 1.70 -13.86
C LYS A 194 17.89 0.33 -14.38
N VAL A 195 17.28 0.31 -15.57
CA VAL A 195 16.93 -0.92 -16.26
C VAL A 195 18.19 -1.72 -16.57
N VAL A 196 18.21 -2.99 -16.17
CA VAL A 196 19.28 -3.94 -16.45
C VAL A 196 18.85 -5.06 -17.39
N ASP A 197 17.54 -5.31 -17.48
CA ASP A 197 16.94 -6.27 -18.40
C ASP A 197 15.48 -5.87 -18.67
N GLN A 198 14.92 -6.29 -19.80
CA GLN A 198 13.53 -6.03 -20.16
C GLN A 198 12.91 -7.25 -20.83
N CYS A 199 11.61 -7.42 -20.64
CA CYS A 199 10.89 -8.57 -21.16
C CYS A 199 9.42 -8.20 -21.44
N THR A 200 8.80 -8.85 -22.41
CA THR A 200 7.37 -8.67 -22.72
C THR A 200 6.65 -10.00 -22.56
N GLU A 201 5.60 -10.02 -21.74
CA GLU A 201 4.67 -11.15 -21.63
C GLU A 201 3.46 -10.90 -22.52
N TYR A 202 3.01 -11.91 -23.26
CA TYR A 202 1.80 -11.85 -24.06
C TYR A 202 0.71 -12.68 -23.40
N ALA A 203 -0.53 -12.18 -23.37
CA ALA A 203 -1.65 -12.86 -22.72
C ALA A 203 -1.94 -14.27 -23.25
N VAL A 204 -1.53 -14.56 -24.50
CA VAL A 204 -1.72 -15.86 -25.17
C VAL A 204 -0.49 -16.76 -25.12
N SER A 205 0.56 -16.39 -24.39
CA SER A 205 1.81 -17.13 -24.32
C SER A 205 2.12 -17.62 -22.92
N ASP A 206 2.53 -18.89 -22.80
CA ASP A 206 3.08 -19.45 -21.56
C ASP A 206 4.53 -19.02 -21.29
N LYS A 207 5.05 -18.07 -22.07
CA LYS A 207 6.39 -17.50 -21.86
C LYS A 207 6.34 -16.45 -20.76
N PHE A 208 6.90 -16.85 -19.64
CA PHE A 208 7.02 -16.06 -18.43
C PHE A 208 8.38 -15.37 -18.35
N CYS A 209 8.40 -14.07 -18.04
CA CYS A 209 9.63 -13.37 -17.67
C CYS A 209 10.14 -13.87 -16.30
N TRP A 210 11.45 -14.13 -16.16
CA TRP A 210 12.21 -14.47 -14.93
C TRP A 210 11.50 -15.27 -13.78
#